data_AF-A0A424YQN5-F1
#
_entry.id   AF-A0A424YQN5-F1
#
_cell.length_a   1.000
_cell.length_b   1.000
_cell.length_c   1.000
_cell.angle_alpha   90.00
_cell.angle_beta   90.00
_cell.angle_gamma   90.00
#
_symmetry.space_group_name_H-M   'P 1'
#
loop_
_entity.id
_entity.type
_entity.pdbx_description
1 polymer ?
#
loop_
_entity_poly.entity_id
_entity_poly.type
_entity_poly.pdbx_seq_one_letter_code
_entity_poly.pdbx_strand_id
1 'polypeptide(L)'
;MSTIRNASSILYYLFDPFKKMLALYLLAVIVLAGLEVFRVSLVYPIINFGLDVDNQHRLLDTLFDYILPTSVHPFLASALLLLLTTAVIAGFYSVVAYAGAYVFATVRDSLDRRIFTRLIENDYSYFAAKKQGDILYIGRVPLQREGRQFEGFWNASRTH
;
A
#
# COMPACT_ATOMS: atom_id res chain seq x y z
N MET A 1 -2.01 -6.63 31.12
CA MET A 1 -1.63 -5.21 30.86
C MET A 1 -0.15 -5.00 30.49
N SER A 2 0.81 -5.86 30.89
CA SER A 2 2.24 -5.66 30.54
C SER A 2 2.62 -6.12 29.12
N THR A 3 1.96 -7.14 28.55
CA THR A 3 2.27 -7.69 27.22
C THR A 3 2.03 -6.71 26.09
N ILE A 4 0.94 -5.93 26.16
CA ILE A 4 0.57 -4.94 25.13
C ILE A 4 1.55 -3.76 25.13
N ARG A 5 1.99 -3.30 26.32
CA ARG A 5 2.97 -2.22 26.47
C ARG A 5 4.37 -2.64 26.00
N ASN A 6 4.71 -3.91 26.18
CA ASN A 6 5.96 -4.48 25.67
C ASN A 6 5.90 -4.66 24.14
N ALA A 7 4.75 -5.10 23.61
CA ALA A 7 4.55 -5.23 22.17
C ALA A 7 4.63 -3.87 21.44
N SER A 8 4.05 -2.81 22.01
CA SER A 8 4.12 -1.48 21.43
C SER A 8 5.52 -0.87 21.47
N SER A 9 6.31 -1.11 22.54
CA SER A 9 7.70 -0.64 22.59
C SER A 9 8.59 -1.37 21.60
N ILE A 10 8.36 -2.68 21.40
CA ILE A 10 9.06 -3.47 20.38
C ILE A 10 8.70 -2.96 18.98
N LEU A 11 7.42 -2.73 18.70
CA LEU A 11 6.96 -2.20 17.42
C LEU A 11 7.60 -0.82 17.15
N TYR A 12 7.58 0.07 18.14
CA TYR A 12 8.19 1.39 18.02
C TYR A 12 9.69 1.27 17.73
N TYR A 13 10.43 0.44 18.47
CA TYR A 13 11.86 0.21 18.22
C TYR A 13 12.15 -0.35 16.82
N LEU A 14 11.28 -1.23 16.31
CA LEU A 14 11.43 -1.89 15.01
C LEU A 14 11.24 -0.90 13.85
N PHE A 15 10.23 -0.03 13.93
CA PHE A 15 9.81 0.85 12.83
C PHE A 15 10.32 2.30 12.95
N ASP A 16 10.82 2.74 14.11
CA ASP A 16 11.37 4.09 14.31
C ASP A 16 12.41 4.52 13.24
N PRO A 17 13.38 3.68 12.81
CA PRO A 17 14.32 4.08 11.76
C PRO A 17 13.68 4.24 10.37
N PHE A 18 12.55 3.58 10.12
CA PHE A 18 11.88 3.57 8.80
C PHE A 18 10.64 4.46 8.73
N LYS A 19 10.29 5.17 9.81
CA LYS A 19 9.04 5.95 9.94
C LYS A 19 8.79 6.92 8.79
N LYS A 20 9.83 7.60 8.29
CA LYS A 20 9.71 8.55 7.17
C LYS A 20 9.37 7.84 5.86
N MET A 21 10.03 6.72 5.61
CA MET A 21 9.85 5.92 4.40
C MET A 21 8.46 5.27 4.38
N LEU A 22 8.04 4.72 5.53
CA LEU A 22 6.71 4.15 5.70
C LEU A 22 5.60 5.21 5.62
N ALA A 23 5.81 6.40 6.20
CA ALA A 23 4.86 7.51 6.11
C ALA A 23 4.69 8.01 4.67
N LEU A 24 5.79 8.11 3.90
CA LEU A 24 5.73 8.48 2.49
C LEU A 24 4.97 7.43 1.66
N TYR A 25 5.23 6.15 1.91
CA TYR A 25 4.51 5.06 1.27
C TYR A 25 3.01 5.08 1.61
N LEU A 26 2.68 5.28 2.89
CA LEU A 26 1.30 5.41 3.34
C LEU A 26 0.59 6.59 2.66
N LEU A 27 1.26 7.73 2.55
CA LEU A 27 0.73 8.90 1.84
C LEU A 27 0.46 8.57 0.37
N ALA A 28 1.37 7.87 -0.31
CA ALA A 28 1.16 7.44 -1.69
C ALA A 28 -0.06 6.51 -1.85
N VAL A 29 -0.25 5.57 -0.91
CA VAL A 29 -1.42 4.69 -0.89
C VAL A 29 -2.72 5.46 -0.65
N ILE A 30 -2.71 6.46 0.25
CA ILE A 30 -3.88 7.32 0.50
C ILE A 30 -4.24 8.13 -0.75
N VAL A 31 -3.25 8.69 -1.45
CA VAL A 31 -3.47 9.43 -2.70
C VAL A 31 -4.04 8.50 -3.78
N LEU A 32 -3.50 7.29 -3.92
CA LEU A 32 -4.01 6.29 -4.87
C LEU A 32 -5.47 5.93 -4.56
N ALA A 33 -5.80 5.71 -3.28
CA ALA A 33 -7.18 5.42 -2.86
C ALA A 33 -8.12 6.60 -3.14
N GLY A 34 -7.67 7.84 -2.93
CA GLY A 34 -8.43 9.04 -3.28
C GLY A 34 -8.72 9.14 -4.79
N LEU A 35 -7.71 8.86 -5.63
CA LEU A 35 -7.87 8.82 -7.09
C LEU A 35 -8.84 7.73 -7.53
N GLU A 36 -8.83 6.57 -6.87
CA GLU A 36 -9.76 5.47 -7.11
C GLU A 36 -11.21 5.88 -6.83
N VAL A 37 -11.46 6.49 -5.67
CA VAL A 37 -12.80 7.00 -5.32
C VAL A 37 -13.25 8.06 -6.32
N PHE A 38 -12.36 8.96 -6.74
CA PHE A 38 -12.64 9.96 -7.76
C PHE A 38 -12.99 9.33 -9.11
N ARG A 39 -12.22 8.34 -9.57
CA ARG A 39 -12.51 7.63 -10.83
C ARG A 39 -13.90 6.98 -10.79
N VAL A 40 -14.26 6.32 -9.69
CA VAL A 40 -15.57 5.70 -9.52
C VAL A 40 -16.68 6.74 -9.53
N SER A 41 -16.47 7.92 -8.92
CA SER A 41 -17.48 8.97 -8.91
C SER A 41 -17.75 9.57 -10.30
N LEU A 42 -16.76 9.55 -11.22
CA LEU A 42 -16.92 9.99 -12.61
C LEU A 42 -17.87 9.12 -13.45
N VAL A 43 -18.20 7.91 -12.98
CA VAL A 43 -19.20 7.05 -13.66
C VAL A 43 -20.60 7.69 -13.59
N TYR A 44 -20.91 8.38 -12.49
CA TYR A 44 -22.22 9.02 -12.30
C TYR A 44 -22.57 10.06 -13.37
N PRO A 45 -21.74 11.10 -13.63
CA PRO A 45 -22.05 12.08 -14.67
C PRO A 45 -22.15 11.45 -16.05
N ILE A 46 -21.34 10.42 -16.37
CA ILE A 46 -21.43 9.71 -17.66
C ILE A 46 -22.80 9.05 -17.82
N ILE A 47 -23.30 8.37 -16.79
CA ILE A 47 -24.63 7.74 -16.83
C ILE A 47 -25.71 8.82 -16.91
N ASN A 48 -25.59 9.89 -16.12
CA ASN A 48 -26.59 10.95 -16.05
C ASN A 48 -26.75 11.68 -17.40
N PHE A 49 -25.64 12.16 -17.96
CA PHE A 49 -25.62 12.83 -19.27
C PHE A 49 -25.82 11.87 -20.45
N GLY A 50 -25.52 10.58 -20.27
CA GLY A 50 -25.66 9.57 -21.32
C GLY A 50 -27.07 8.99 -21.46
N LEU A 51 -27.85 8.94 -20.38
CA LEU A 51 -29.21 8.39 -20.35
C LEU A 51 -30.30 9.46 -20.23
N ASP A 52 -29.94 10.75 -20.17
CA ASP A 52 -30.86 11.88 -20.00
C ASP A 52 -31.83 11.69 -18.81
N VAL A 53 -31.30 11.12 -17.72
CA VAL A 53 -32.06 10.90 -16.48
C VAL A 53 -32.13 12.23 -15.74
N ASP A 54 -33.35 12.67 -15.42
CA ASP A 54 -33.70 13.94 -14.76
C ASP A 54 -32.51 14.67 -14.10
N ASN A 55 -32.15 15.81 -14.70
CA ASN A 55 -31.03 16.70 -14.37
C ASN A 55 -31.10 17.28 -12.94
N GLN A 56 -30.99 16.44 -11.91
CA GLN A 56 -30.69 16.87 -10.56
C GLN A 56 -29.29 17.45 -10.54
N HIS A 57 -29.18 18.76 -10.30
CA HIS A 57 -27.90 19.46 -10.21
C HIS A 57 -27.01 18.81 -9.13
N ARG A 58 -25.96 18.11 -9.57
CA ARG A 58 -24.96 17.52 -8.68
C ARG A 58 -23.68 18.36 -8.67
N LEU A 59 -22.91 18.19 -7.60
CA LEU A 59 -21.63 18.88 -7.38
C LEU A 59 -20.66 18.80 -8.57
N LEU A 60 -20.64 17.66 -9.27
CA LEU A 60 -19.82 17.46 -10.46
C LEU A 60 -20.35 18.21 -11.68
N ASP A 61 -21.66 18.35 -11.83
CA ASP A 61 -22.27 19.09 -12.94
C ASP A 61 -21.94 20.58 -12.82
N THR A 62 -22.00 21.15 -11.60
CA THR A 62 -21.60 22.54 -11.34
C THR A 62 -20.10 22.77 -11.61
N LEU A 63 -19.25 21.79 -11.28
CA LEU A 63 -17.83 21.85 -11.61
C LEU A 63 -17.60 21.81 -13.12
N PHE A 64 -18.34 20.96 -13.83
CA PHE A 64 -18.27 20.88 -15.28
C PHE A 64 -18.75 22.16 -15.94
N ASP A 65 -19.88 22.74 -15.51
CA ASP A 65 -20.38 24.03 -16.02
C ASP A 65 -19.41 25.19 -15.78
N TYR A 66 -18.61 25.13 -14.71
CA TYR A 66 -17.61 26.16 -14.41
C TYR A 66 -16.32 26.04 -15.23
N ILE A 67 -15.91 24.81 -15.55
CA ILE A 67 -14.60 24.52 -16.16
C ILE A 67 -14.70 24.32 -17.68
N LEU A 68 -15.83 23.80 -18.18
CA LEU A 68 -15.98 23.48 -19.58
C LEU A 68 -16.44 24.69 -20.40
N PRO A 69 -15.82 24.93 -21.57
CA PRO A 69 -16.39 25.82 -22.57
C PRO A 69 -17.76 25.29 -23.01
N THR A 70 -18.69 26.18 -23.29
CA THR A 70 -20.05 25.85 -23.79
C THR A 70 -20.06 25.00 -25.07
N SER A 71 -18.94 24.90 -25.78
CA SER A 71 -18.78 24.07 -26.97
C SER A 71 -18.55 22.58 -26.67
N VAL A 72 -18.31 22.18 -25.42
CA VAL A 72 -17.97 20.79 -25.06
C VAL A 72 -19.12 20.16 -24.28
N HIS A 73 -19.60 19.02 -24.78
CA HIS A 73 -20.66 18.28 -24.10
C HIS A 73 -20.14 17.64 -22.79
N PRO A 74 -20.82 17.81 -21.64
CA PRO A 74 -20.38 17.29 -20.34
C PRO A 74 -20.15 15.77 -20.30
N PHE A 75 -20.95 15.01 -21.06
CA PHE A 75 -20.71 13.58 -21.30
C PHE A 75 -19.31 13.29 -21.86
N LEU A 76 -18.89 14.00 -22.92
CA LEU A 76 -17.61 13.75 -23.57
C LEU A 76 -16.45 14.15 -22.64
N ALA A 77 -16.62 15.24 -21.90
CA ALA A 77 -15.64 15.70 -20.93
C ALA A 77 -15.44 14.70 -19.77
N SER A 78 -16.54 14.20 -19.19
CA SER A 78 -16.49 13.20 -18.12
C SER A 78 -15.90 11.87 -18.60
N ALA A 79 -16.21 11.43 -19.82
CA ALA A 79 -15.61 10.25 -20.44
C ALA A 79 -14.09 10.39 -20.66
N LEU A 80 -13.64 11.54 -21.18
CA LEU A 80 -12.21 11.82 -21.34
C LEU A 80 -11.49 11.90 -20.00
N LEU A 81 -12.12 12.53 -19.00
CA LEU A 81 -11.57 12.62 -17.65
C LEU A 81 -11.48 11.23 -17.00
N LEU A 82 -12.46 10.36 -17.21
CA LEU A 82 -12.41 8.97 -16.75
C LEU A 82 -11.27 8.20 -17.42
N LEU A 83 -11.08 8.36 -18.73
CA LEU A 83 -9.98 7.72 -19.46
C LEU A 83 -8.61 8.19 -18.95
N LEU A 84 -8.45 9.50 -18.80
CA LEU A 84 -7.19 10.09 -18.32
C LEU A 84 -6.89 9.68 -16.89
N THR A 85 -7.87 9.75 -15.99
CA THR A 85 -7.70 9.30 -14.60
C THR A 85 -7.39 7.81 -14.52
N THR A 86 -8.01 6.97 -15.35
CA THR A 86 -7.71 5.54 -15.41
C THR A 86 -6.27 5.27 -15.85
N ALA A 87 -5.78 5.96 -16.88
CA ALA A 87 -4.39 5.81 -17.34
C ALA A 87 -3.39 6.26 -16.27
N VAL A 88 -3.66 7.38 -15.60
CA VAL A 88 -2.83 7.89 -14.49
C VAL A 88 -2.81 6.90 -13.33
N ILE A 89 -3.97 6.38 -12.92
CA ILE A 89 -4.08 5.39 -11.84
C ILE A 89 -3.31 4.13 -12.19
N ALA A 90 -3.40 3.62 -13.42
CA ALA A 90 -2.66 2.43 -13.85
C ALA A 90 -1.14 2.63 -13.73
N GLY A 91 -0.62 3.78 -14.16
CA GLY A 91 0.80 4.12 -13.98
C GLY A 91 1.17 4.27 -12.50
N PHE A 92 0.31 4.92 -11.71
CA PHE A 92 0.55 5.13 -10.29
C PHE A 92 0.54 3.81 -9.50
N TYR A 93 -0.29 2.84 -9.89
CA TYR A 93 -0.26 1.47 -9.34
C TYR A 93 1.11 0.82 -9.51
N SER A 94 1.74 0.94 -10.67
CA SER A 94 3.07 0.38 -10.90
C SER A 94 4.12 1.02 -9.98
N VAL A 95 4.06 2.33 -9.81
CA VAL A 95 4.96 3.08 -8.91
C VAL A 95 4.75 2.67 -7.46
N VAL A 96 3.50 2.60 -6.99
CA VAL A 96 3.18 2.20 -5.62
C VAL A 96 3.56 0.74 -5.37
N ALA A 97 3.31 -0.16 -6.32
CA ALA A 97 3.71 -1.57 -6.20
C ALA A 97 5.23 -1.71 -6.09
N TYR A 98 6.00 -1.01 -6.93
CA TYR A 98 7.45 -0.99 -6.87
C TYR A 98 7.96 -0.39 -5.54
N ALA A 99 7.40 0.74 -5.12
CA ALA A 99 7.74 1.39 -3.86
C ALA A 99 7.45 0.47 -2.66
N GLY A 100 6.32 -0.24 -2.66
CA GLY A 100 5.96 -1.19 -1.63
C GLY A 100 6.96 -2.35 -1.53
N ALA A 101 7.35 -2.92 -2.67
CA ALA A 101 8.38 -3.96 -2.72
C ALA A 101 9.74 -3.45 -2.20
N TYR A 102 10.13 -2.24 -2.60
CA TYR A 102 11.38 -1.62 -2.15
C TYR A 102 11.39 -1.32 -0.64
N VAL A 103 10.31 -0.76 -0.10
CA VAL A 103 10.15 -0.52 1.35
C VAL A 103 10.22 -1.84 2.10
N PHE A 104 9.49 -2.87 1.65
CA PHE A 104 9.47 -4.17 2.30
C PHE A 104 10.87 -4.80 2.33
N ALA A 105 11.57 -4.84 1.19
CA ALA A 105 12.93 -5.38 1.11
C ALA A 105 13.90 -4.61 2.03
N THR A 106 13.86 -3.28 2.00
CA THR A 106 14.76 -2.43 2.81
C THR A 106 14.54 -2.61 4.30
N VAL A 107 13.27 -2.62 4.73
CA VAL A 107 12.90 -2.82 6.14
C VAL A 107 13.34 -4.22 6.59
N ARG A 108 13.06 -5.24 5.79
CA ARG A 108 13.42 -6.63 6.07
C ARG A 108 14.93 -6.80 6.24
N ASP A 109 15.73 -6.41 5.24
CA ASP A 109 17.19 -6.59 5.26
C ASP A 109 17.82 -5.87 6.46
N SER A 110 17.32 -4.67 6.77
CA SER A 110 17.82 -3.88 7.89
C SER A 110 17.44 -4.47 9.24
N LEU A 111 16.25 -5.08 9.36
CA LEU A 111 15.82 -5.75 10.58
C LEU A 111 16.57 -7.06 10.79
N ASP A 112 16.72 -7.87 9.75
CA ASP A 112 17.48 -9.12 9.80
C ASP A 112 18.91 -8.84 10.27
N ARG A 113 19.56 -7.82 9.71
CA ARG A 113 20.92 -7.43 10.12
C ARG A 113 20.98 -6.96 11.58
N ARG A 114 20.03 -6.15 12.04
CA ARG A 114 19.98 -5.66 13.44
C ARG A 114 19.75 -6.79 14.44
N ILE A 115 18.82 -7.69 14.14
CA ILE A 115 18.53 -8.85 14.99
C ILE A 115 19.76 -9.75 15.05
N PHE A 116 20.43 -9.99 13.92
CA PHE A 116 21.60 -10.84 13.85
C PHE A 116 22.82 -10.25 14.59
N THR A 117 23.11 -8.96 14.39
CA THR A 117 24.18 -8.27 15.15
C THR A 117 23.92 -8.36 16.65
N ARG A 118 22.69 -8.06 17.08
CA ARG A 118 22.32 -8.11 18.49
C ARG A 118 22.33 -9.53 19.06
N LEU A 119 22.08 -10.53 18.23
CA LEU A 119 22.19 -11.93 18.61
C LEU A 119 23.66 -12.29 18.90
N ILE A 120 24.58 -11.97 17.98
CA ILE A 120 26.02 -12.25 18.09
C ILE A 120 26.67 -11.54 19.29
N GLU A 121 26.20 -10.34 19.64
CA GLU A 121 26.70 -9.57 20.77
C GLU A 121 26.38 -10.17 22.15
N ASN A 122 25.59 -11.26 22.24
CA ASN A 122 25.32 -11.92 23.52
C ASN A 122 26.49 -12.81 23.98
N ASP A 123 26.64 -12.94 25.30
CA ASP A 123 27.67 -13.79 25.90
C ASP A 123 27.57 -15.26 25.47
N TYR A 124 28.71 -15.93 25.38
CA TYR A 124 28.79 -17.35 24.99
C TYR A 124 27.95 -18.28 25.91
N SER A 125 27.70 -17.87 27.15
CA SER A 125 26.81 -18.55 28.10
C SER A 125 25.36 -18.63 27.61
N TYR A 126 24.88 -17.62 26.88
CA TYR A 126 23.57 -17.61 26.24
C TYR A 126 23.45 -18.71 25.17
N PHE A 127 24.52 -18.92 24.40
CA PHE A 127 24.59 -19.92 23.34
C PHE A 127 24.82 -21.33 23.90
N ALA A 128 25.61 -21.46 24.97
CA ALA A 128 25.83 -22.74 25.66
C ALA A 128 24.58 -23.27 26.36
N ALA A 129 23.71 -22.37 26.85
CA ALA A 129 22.47 -22.72 27.54
C ALA A 129 21.30 -23.09 26.60
N LYS A 130 21.38 -22.78 25.30
CA LYS A 130 20.33 -23.08 24.30
C LYS A 130 20.80 -24.10 23.28
N LYS A 131 19.98 -25.13 22.99
CA LYS A 131 20.25 -26.07 21.90
C LYS A 131 20.36 -25.31 20.58
N GLN A 132 21.38 -25.60 19.76
CA GLN A 132 21.62 -24.95 18.46
C GLN A 132 20.37 -24.88 17.55
N GLY A 133 19.46 -25.86 17.65
CA GLY A 133 18.19 -25.88 16.93
C GLY A 133 17.23 -24.74 17.30
N ASP A 134 17.18 -24.31 18.56
CA ASP A 134 16.28 -23.24 19.02
C ASP A 134 16.77 -21.87 18.55
N ILE A 135 18.08 -21.67 18.47
CA ILE A 135 18.70 -20.43 18.00
C ILE A 135 18.48 -20.28 16.48
N LEU A 136 18.58 -21.39 15.74
CA LEU A 136 18.26 -21.44 14.31
C LEU A 136 16.76 -21.22 14.04
N TYR A 137 15.89 -21.67 14.96
CA TYR A 137 14.44 -21.50 14.87
C TYR A 137 14.01 -20.04 15.09
N ILE A 138 14.66 -19.32 16.01
CA ILE A 138 14.42 -17.88 16.23
C ILE A 138 14.72 -17.07 14.96
N GLY A 139 15.74 -17.46 14.18
CA GLY A 139 16.04 -16.84 12.88
C GLY A 139 15.11 -17.27 11.75
N ARG A 140 14.65 -18.54 11.71
CA ARG A 140 13.87 -19.10 10.58
C ARG A 140 12.36 -18.87 10.63
N VAL A 141 11.76 -18.78 11.82
CA VAL A 141 10.28 -18.70 11.95
C VAL A 141 9.68 -17.41 11.38
N PRO A 142 10.29 -16.22 11.54
CA PRO A 142 9.80 -15.02 10.85
C PRO A 142 9.94 -15.14 9.32
N LEU A 143 11.04 -15.73 8.84
CA LEU A 143 11.41 -15.81 7.42
C LEU A 143 10.53 -16.75 6.58
N GLN A 144 10.06 -17.86 7.14
CA GLN A 144 9.27 -18.86 6.40
C GLN A 144 7.75 -18.61 6.37
N ARG A 145 7.23 -17.76 7.27
CA ARG A 145 5.79 -17.45 7.31
C ARG A 145 5.41 -16.34 6.32
N GLU A 146 6.26 -15.31 6.15
CA GLU A 146 6.00 -14.22 5.20
C GLU A 146 6.32 -14.60 3.75
N GLY A 147 7.37 -15.40 3.50
CA GLY A 147 7.71 -15.88 2.15
C GLY A 147 6.65 -16.80 1.54
N ARG A 148 6.03 -17.68 2.35
CA ARG A 148 4.93 -18.55 1.88
C ARG A 148 3.63 -17.80 1.59
N GLN A 149 3.42 -16.65 2.22
CA GLN A 149 2.23 -15.82 1.97
C GLN A 149 2.36 -15.07 0.63
N PHE A 150 3.57 -14.62 0.27
CA PHE A 150 3.88 -14.08 -1.06
C PHE A 150 3.83 -15.14 -2.16
N GLU A 151 4.34 -16.36 -1.93
CA GLU A 151 4.21 -17.46 -2.89
C GLU A 151 2.76 -17.92 -3.08
N GLY A 152 1.94 -17.90 -2.02
CA GLY A 152 0.51 -18.16 -2.10
C GLY A 152 -0.23 -17.09 -2.92
N PHE A 153 0.11 -15.81 -2.75
CA PHE A 153 -0.45 -14.71 -3.55
C PHE A 153 0.01 -14.76 -5.01
N TRP A 154 1.28 -15.08 -5.26
CA TRP A 154 1.86 -15.22 -6.60
C TRP A 154 1.26 -16.40 -7.37
N ASN A 155 1.04 -17.55 -6.72
CA ASN A 155 0.43 -18.71 -7.36
C ASN A 155 -1.09 -18.54 -7.58
N ALA A 156 -1.80 -17.84 -6.69
CA ALA A 156 -3.21 -17.50 -6.90
C ALA A 156 -3.43 -16.51 -8.06
N SER A 157 -2.42 -15.67 -8.38
CA SER A 157 -2.47 -14.74 -9.52
C SER A 157 -2.22 -15.39 -10.89
N ARG A 158 -1.81 -16.67 -10.93
CA ARG A 158 -1.56 -17.44 -12.15
C ARG A 158 -2.65 -18.47 -12.49
N THR A 159 -3.68 -18.59 -11.65
CA THR A 159 -4.79 -19.55 -11.83
C THR A 159 -6.08 -18.92 -12.37
N HIS A 160 -5.99 -17.76 -13.00
CA HIS A 160 -7.04 -17.21 -13.87
C HIS A 160 -6.49 -16.93 -15.27
#